data_AF-A0A1J6XD08-F1
#
_entry.id   AF-A0A1J6XD08-F1
#
_cell.length_a   1.000
_cell.length_b   1.000
_cell.length_c   1.000
_cell.angle_alpha   90.00
_cell.angle_beta   90.00
_cell.angle_gamma   90.00
#
_symmetry.space_group_name_H-M   'P 1'
#
loop_
_entity.id
_entity.type
_entity.pdbx_description
1 polymer ?
#
loop_
_entity_poly.entity_id
_entity_poly.type
_entity_poly.pdbx_seq_one_letter_code
_entity_poly.pdbx_strand_id
1 'polypeptide(L)' 'MRTLGDDITTAAINLHSGLRTLDALHLATALRLGTAISGILTYDDELAAASVARGLAVVAPG' A
#
# COMPACT_ATOMS: atom_id res chain seq x y z
N MET A 1 -18.76 14.66 -7.34
CA MET A 1 -17.68 14.92 -6.37
C MET A 1 -17.17 13.56 -5.93
N ARG A 2 -15.95 13.16 -6.34
CA ARG A 2 -15.39 11.85 -5.97
C ARG A 2 -14.85 11.98 -4.54
N THR A 3 -15.22 11.08 -3.63
CA THR A 3 -14.73 11.15 -2.25
C THR A 3 -13.30 10.59 -2.17
N LEU A 4 -12.58 10.96 -1.09
CA LEU A 4 -11.21 10.48 -0.81
C LEU A 4 -11.13 8.95 -0.53
N GLY A 5 -12.26 8.27 -0.37
CA GLY A 5 -12.30 6.81 -0.24
C GLY A 5 -12.42 6.10 -1.59
N ASP A 6 -13.12 6.72 -2.54
CA ASP A 6 -13.39 6.11 -3.86
C ASP A 6 -12.13 6.08 -4.74
N ASP A 7 -11.26 7.08 -4.62
CA ASP A 7 -10.00 7.15 -5.37
C ASP A 7 -8.99 6.09 -4.88
N ILE A 8 -8.86 5.89 -3.57
CA ILE A 8 -8.00 4.86 -2.99
C ILE A 8 -8.50 3.46 -3.34
N THR A 9 -9.80 3.22 -3.28
CA THR A 9 -10.38 1.91 -3.65
C THR A 9 -10.09 1.59 -5.12
N THR A 10 -10.25 2.58 -6.00
CA THR A 10 -9.92 2.44 -7.42
C THR A 10 -8.43 2.18 -7.63
N ALA A 11 -7.57 2.92 -6.92
CA ALA A 11 -6.12 2.71 -6.99
C ALA A 11 -5.73 1.30 -6.54
N ALA A 12 -6.29 0.81 -5.42
CA ALA A 12 -6.04 -0.54 -4.90
C ALA A 12 -6.37 -1.64 -5.92
N ILE A 13 -7.50 -1.52 -6.63
CA ILE A 13 -7.88 -2.44 -7.70
C ILE A 13 -6.84 -2.39 -8.84
N ASN A 14 -6.47 -1.18 -9.28
CA ASN A 14 -5.55 -0.99 -10.40
C ASN A 14 -4.10 -1.40 -10.11
N LEU A 15 -3.74 -1.62 -8.84
CA LEU A 15 -2.42 -2.13 -8.49
C LEU A 15 -2.21 -3.59 -8.92
N HIS A 16 -3.29 -4.36 -9.12
CA HIS A 16 -3.23 -5.79 -9.45
C HIS A 16 -2.22 -6.54 -8.56
N SER A 17 -2.19 -6.20 -7.27
CA SER A 17 -1.12 -6.63 -6.36
C SER A 17 -1.21 -8.10 -5.95
N GLY A 18 -2.37 -8.74 -6.16
CA GLY A 18 -2.66 -10.09 -5.65
C GLY A 18 -2.92 -10.12 -4.13
N LEU A 19 -2.82 -8.98 -3.45
CA LEU A 19 -3.03 -8.86 -2.01
C LEU A 19 -4.52 -8.92 -1.65
N ARG A 20 -4.79 -9.33 -0.40
CA ARG A 20 -6.12 -9.18 0.21
C ARG A 20 -6.53 -7.71 0.23
N THR A 21 -7.84 -7.45 0.29
CA THR A 21 -8.42 -6.11 0.12
C THR A 21 -7.80 -5.05 1.05
N LEU A 22 -7.61 -5.34 2.34
CA LEU A 22 -7.04 -4.38 3.29
C LEU A 22 -5.57 -4.06 2.98
N ASP A 23 -4.80 -5.07 2.61
CA ASP A 23 -3.38 -4.92 2.26
C ASP A 23 -3.23 -4.15 0.93
N ALA A 24 -4.12 -4.38 -0.04
CA ALA A 24 -4.17 -3.60 -1.28
C ALA A 24 -4.53 -2.12 -1.05
N LEU A 25 -5.50 -1.84 -0.17
CA LEU A 25 -5.86 -0.47 0.23
C LEU A 25 -4.73 0.22 1.00
N HIS A 26 -4.04 -0.51 1.87
CA HIS A 26 -2.88 0.00 2.60
C HIS A 26 -1.77 0.41 1.61
N LEU A 27 -1.42 -0.47 0.69
CA LEU A 27 -0.41 -0.21 -0.33
C LEU A 27 -0.80 0.97 -1.24
N ALA A 28 -2.05 1.05 -1.68
CA ALA A 28 -2.56 2.16 -2.48
C ALA A 28 -2.47 3.51 -1.74
N THR A 29 -2.80 3.50 -0.45
CA THR A 29 -2.70 4.70 0.39
C THR A 29 -1.26 5.15 0.56
N ALA A 30 -0.35 4.22 0.85
CA ALA A 30 1.07 4.53 1.00
C ALA A 30 1.69 5.10 -0.28
N LEU A 31 1.36 4.53 -1.44
CA LEU A 31 1.76 5.07 -2.73
C LEU A 31 1.19 6.47 -2.99
N ARG A 32 -0.06 6.75 -2.58
CA ARG A 32 -0.64 8.09 -2.73
C ARG A 32 0.04 9.11 -1.83
N LEU A 33 0.41 8.73 -0.61
CA LEU A 33 1.13 9.60 0.33
C LEU A 33 2.58 9.85 -0.13
N GLY A 34 3.19 8.88 -0.80
CA GLY A 34 4.53 9.01 -1.37
C GLY A 34 5.55 9.45 -0.33
N THR A 35 6.19 10.61 -0.54
CA THR A 35 7.23 11.14 0.34
C THR A 35 6.71 11.71 1.66
N ALA A 36 5.39 11.77 1.87
CA ALA A 36 4.81 12.18 3.15
C ALA A 36 4.99 11.11 4.25
N ILE A 37 5.39 9.89 3.87
CA ILE A 37 5.74 8.80 4.79
C ILE A 37 7.17 8.33 4.54
N SER A 38 7.79 7.75 5.56
CA SER A 38 9.15 7.20 5.44
C SER A 38 9.18 5.74 4.98
N GLY A 39 8.04 5.03 5.02
CA GLY A 39 7.92 3.63 4.63
C GLY A 39 6.66 2.96 5.19
N ILE A 40 6.52 1.67 4.91
CA ILE A 40 5.49 0.78 5.46
C ILE A 40 6.04 0.07 6.69
N LEU A 41 5.29 0.11 7.79
CA LEU A 41 5.51 -0.73 8.95
C LEU A 41 4.54 -1.90 8.88
N THR A 42 5.04 -3.12 8.71
CA THR A 42 4.19 -4.31 8.62
C THR A 42 4.90 -5.55 9.12
N TYR A 43 4.14 -6.48 9.69
CA TYR A 43 4.60 -7.84 10.02
C TYR A 43 4.13 -8.88 8.98
N ASP A 44 3.33 -8.44 7.99
CA ASP A 44 2.83 -9.31 6.93
C ASP A 44 3.83 -9.34 5.76
N ASP A 45 4.37 -10.53 5.49
CA ASP A 45 5.40 -10.75 4.47
C ASP A 45 4.92 -10.45 3.05
N GLU A 46 3.64 -10.72 2.74
CA GLU A 46 3.08 -10.45 1.42
C GLU A 46 2.98 -8.94 1.17
N LEU A 47 2.49 -8.18 2.16
CA LEU A 47 2.46 -6.73 2.09
C LEU A 47 3.87 -6.12 2.06
N ALA A 48 4.80 -6.67 2.84
CA ALA A 48 6.20 -6.25 2.83
C ALA A 48 6.81 -6.41 1.43
N ALA A 49 6.69 -7.60 0.84
CA ALA A 49 7.21 -7.90 -0.49
C ALA A 49 6.58 -7.00 -1.56
N ALA A 50 5.26 -6.82 -1.53
CA ALA A 50 4.55 -5.97 -2.48
C ALA A 50 4.92 -4.47 -2.38
N SER A 51 5.28 -4.01 -1.17
CA SER A 51 5.74 -2.65 -0.90
C SER A 51 7.16 -2.43 -1.42
N VAL A 52 8.08 -3.36 -1.14
CA VAL A 52 9.45 -3.33 -1.65
C VAL A 52 9.47 -3.37 -3.18
N ALA A 53 8.63 -4.21 -3.81
CA ALA A 53 8.51 -4.29 -5.27
C ALA A 53 8.08 -2.97 -5.94
N ARG A 54 7.55 -2.03 -5.15
CA ARG A 54 7.12 -0.69 -5.61
C ARG A 54 8.03 0.42 -5.10
N GLY A 55 9.20 0.08 -4.56
CA GLY A 55 10.21 1.03 -4.12
C GLY A 55 9.92 1.71 -2.78
N LEU A 56 8.94 1.21 -2.01
CA LEU A 56 8.69 1.70 -0.66
C LEU A 56 9.67 1.03 0.32
N ALA A 57 10.22 1.81 1.24
CA ALA A 57 10.95 1.25 2.37
C ALA A 57 9.97 0.46 3.27
N VAL A 58 10.43 -0.66 3.82
CA VAL A 58 9.66 -1.49 4.75
C VAL A 58 10.43 -1.66 6.05
N VAL A 59 9.72 -1.52 7.16
CA VAL A 59 10.17 -1.89 8.50
C VAL A 59 9.31 -3.05 8.96
N ALA A 60 9.94 -4.17 9.32
CA ALA A 60 9.28 -5.35 9.88
C ALA A 60 9.96 -5.68 11.21
N PRO A 61 9.36 -5.31 12.36
CA PRO A 61 9.93 -5.63 13.66
C PRO A 61 9.71 -7.12 13.94
N GLY A 62 10.75 -7.95 13.89
CA GLY A 62 10.65 -9.37 14.25
C GLY A 62 10.63 -10.31 13.07
#